data_AF-A0A971ZLV0-F1
#
_entry.id   AF-A0A971ZLV0-F1
#
_cell.length_a   1.000
_cell.length_b   1.000
_cell.length_c   1.000
_cell.angle_alpha   90.00
_cell.angle_beta   90.00
_cell.angle_gamma   90.00
#
_symmetry.space_group_name_H-M   'P 1'
#
loop_
_entity.id
_entity.type
_entity.pdbx_description
1 polymer ?
#
loop_
_entity_poly.entity_id
_entity_poly.type
_entity_poly.pdbx_seq_one_letter_code
_entity_poly.pdbx_strand_id
1 'polypeptide(L)'
;MKLLSKLFGRRAKDEAIRRELIKKLDGRAIKYVVERLPKSGGASDDSVEEIVIGRSGALIVKDGVLIVFADGKVLFRAATDELQASELMSLEGVILTAPDIEHGGKLRTVVAYYTYFMK
;
A
#
# COMPACT_ATOMS: atom_id res chain seq x y z
N MET A 1 28.99 1.19 -24.47
CA MET A 1 28.11 0.37 -23.61
C MET A 1 28.17 0.83 -22.14
N LYS A 2 27.53 1.97 -21.79
CA LYS A 2 27.45 2.46 -20.39
C LYS A 2 26.04 2.94 -19.97
N LEU A 3 25.08 2.93 -20.90
CA LEU A 3 23.72 3.41 -20.65
C LEU A 3 22.83 2.35 -19.97
N LEU A 4 23.00 1.07 -20.32
CA LEU A 4 22.14 0.00 -19.82
C LEU A 4 22.43 -0.35 -18.35
N SER A 5 23.71 -0.39 -17.92
CA SER A 5 24.09 -0.76 -16.55
C SER A 5 23.59 0.22 -15.48
N LYS A 6 23.51 1.52 -15.79
CA LYS A 6 22.95 2.54 -14.88
C LYS A 6 21.44 2.37 -14.66
N LEU A 7 20.70 1.90 -15.66
CA LEU A 7 19.26 1.65 -15.53
C LEU A 7 18.98 0.41 -14.66
N PHE A 8 19.74 -0.67 -14.83
CA PHE A 8 19.55 -1.90 -14.03
C PHE A 8 19.92 -1.71 -12.55
N GLY A 9 20.99 -0.96 -12.25
CA GLY A 9 21.38 -0.67 -10.86
C GLY A 9 20.35 0.19 -10.10
N ARG A 10 19.66 1.10 -10.81
CA ARG A 10 18.60 1.93 -10.23
C ARG A 10 17.37 1.10 -9.82
N ARG A 11 16.91 0.19 -10.70
CA ARG A 11 15.77 -0.71 -10.39
C ARG A 11 16.04 -1.61 -9.19
N ALA A 12 17.23 -2.19 -9.09
CA ALA A 12 17.59 -3.04 -7.96
C ALA A 12 17.61 -2.26 -6.62
N LYS A 13 18.09 -1.02 -6.65
CA LYS A 13 18.07 -0.14 -5.47
C LYS A 13 16.64 0.22 -5.06
N ASP A 14 15.81 0.60 -6.02
CA ASP A 14 14.41 0.97 -5.77
C ASP A 14 13.63 -0.22 -5.20
N GLU A 15 13.88 -1.43 -5.69
CA GLU A 15 13.30 -2.66 -5.16
C GLU A 15 13.76 -2.96 -3.72
N ALA A 16 15.04 -2.78 -3.42
CA ALA A 16 15.57 -2.97 -2.06
C ALA A 16 14.93 -1.99 -1.07
N ILE A 17 14.79 -0.72 -1.46
CA ILE A 17 14.12 0.32 -0.66
C ILE A 17 12.65 -0.07 -0.41
N ARG A 18 11.94 -0.51 -1.46
CA ARG A 18 10.55 -0.95 -1.34
C ARG A 18 10.41 -2.14 -0.39
N ARG A 19 11.28 -3.14 -0.50
CA ARG A 19 11.30 -4.31 0.40
C ARG A 19 11.60 -3.92 1.85
N GLU A 20 12.51 -2.97 2.07
CA GLU A 20 12.80 -2.44 3.40
C GLU A 20 11.60 -1.69 3.98
N LEU A 21 10.93 -0.87 3.17
CA LEU A 21 9.70 -0.19 3.55
C LEU A 21 8.63 -1.21 3.98
N ILE A 22 8.34 -2.20 3.15
CA ILE A 22 7.32 -3.22 3.44
C ILE A 22 7.61 -3.90 4.78
N LYS A 23 8.87 -4.26 5.07
CA LYS A 23 9.24 -4.84 6.37
C LYS A 23 8.93 -3.92 7.55
N LYS A 24 9.13 -2.60 7.41
CA LYS A 24 8.84 -1.60 8.45
C LYS A 24 7.35 -1.37 8.70
N LEU A 25 6.49 -1.86 7.79
CA LEU A 25 5.04 -1.77 7.95
C LEU A 25 4.49 -2.78 8.96
N ASP A 26 5.20 -3.89 9.21
CA ASP A 26 4.72 -4.93 10.10
C ASP A 26 4.45 -4.39 11.51
N GLY A 27 3.27 -4.69 12.05
CA GLY A 27 2.81 -4.25 13.36
C GLY A 27 2.37 -2.78 13.44
N ARG A 28 2.40 -2.00 12.35
CA ARG A 28 1.91 -0.61 12.36
C ARG A 28 0.41 -0.59 12.62
N ALA A 29 0.00 0.10 13.69
CA ALA A 29 -1.40 0.33 14.00
C ALA A 29 -2.04 1.34 13.03
N ILE A 30 -3.26 1.02 12.60
CA ILE A 30 -4.04 1.77 11.61
C ILE A 30 -5.19 2.50 12.30
N LYS A 31 -5.34 3.79 11.97
CA LYS A 31 -6.50 4.61 12.35
C LYS A 31 -7.68 4.32 11.43
N TYR A 32 -7.47 4.42 10.11
CA TYR A 32 -8.46 4.09 9.08
C TYR A 32 -7.79 3.77 7.75
N VAL A 33 -8.54 3.09 6.88
CA VAL A 33 -8.13 2.71 5.53
C VAL A 33 -9.11 3.29 4.54
N VAL A 34 -8.59 3.90 3.48
CA VAL A 34 -9.38 4.31 2.32
C VAL A 34 -9.01 3.48 1.10
N GLU A 35 -9.97 3.28 0.20
CA GLU A 35 -9.73 2.80 -1.16
C GLU A 35 -9.82 3.95 -2.14
N ARG A 36 -8.88 3.99 -3.09
CA ARG A 36 -8.86 4.94 -4.20
C ARG A 36 -9.57 4.32 -5.40
N LEU A 37 -10.68 4.94 -5.81
CA LEU A 37 -11.47 4.53 -6.97
C LEU A 37 -11.46 5.64 -8.03
N PRO A 38 -11.50 5.29 -9.33
CA PRO A 38 -11.73 6.27 -10.39
C PRO A 38 -13.09 6.94 -10.20
N LYS A 39 -13.17 8.27 -10.32
CA LYS A 39 -14.46 8.97 -10.31
C LYS A 39 -15.23 8.64 -11.59
N SER A 40 -16.47 8.17 -11.41
CA SER A 40 -17.39 7.99 -12.54
C SER A 40 -18.05 9.33 -12.87
N GLY A 41 -17.67 9.94 -14.01
CA GLY A 41 -18.38 11.10 -14.57
C GLY A 41 -17.52 12.35 -14.81
N GLY A 42 -16.82 12.37 -15.94
CA GLY A 42 -16.67 13.55 -16.80
C GLY A 42 -16.10 14.86 -16.23
N ALA A 43 -14.86 14.86 -15.77
CA ALA A 43 -13.93 16.00 -15.88
C ALA A 43 -12.52 15.54 -15.50
N SER A 44 -11.64 15.37 -16.49
CA SER A 44 -10.29 14.76 -16.42
C SER A 44 -10.27 13.31 -15.91
N ASP A 45 -9.67 12.43 -16.72
CA ASP A 45 -9.58 10.97 -16.52
C ASP A 45 -8.74 10.56 -15.28
N ASP A 46 -8.09 11.51 -14.62
CA ASP A 46 -7.19 11.26 -13.46
C ASP A 46 -7.84 11.55 -12.10
N SER A 47 -9.13 11.91 -12.05
CA SER A 47 -9.78 12.23 -10.79
C SER A 47 -10.17 10.97 -10.00
N VAL A 48 -9.72 10.91 -8.75
CA VAL A 48 -9.90 9.77 -7.84
C VAL A 48 -10.85 10.16 -6.70
N GLU A 49 -11.73 9.25 -6.30
CA GLU A 49 -12.49 9.32 -5.04
C GLU A 49 -11.86 8.40 -4.00
N GLU A 50 -11.88 8.84 -2.74
CA GLU A 50 -11.40 8.05 -1.61
C GLU A 50 -12.57 7.66 -0.71
N ILE A 51 -12.75 6.36 -0.50
CA ILE A 51 -13.83 5.79 0.32
C ILE A 51 -13.23 5.08 1.53
N VAL A 52 -13.68 5.41 2.75
CA VAL A 52 -13.25 4.69 3.95
C VAL A 52 -13.82 3.26 3.94
N ILE A 53 -12.94 2.26 3.90
CA ILE A 53 -13.31 0.84 3.84
C ILE A 53 -13.09 0.09 5.17
N GLY A 54 -12.41 0.72 6.12
CA GLY A 54 -12.41 0.26 7.51
C GLY A 54 -11.62 1.14 8.47
N ARG A 55 -11.77 0.87 9.76
CA ARG A 55 -11.18 1.63 10.87
C ARG A 55 -10.48 0.68 11.86
N SER A 56 -9.59 1.25 12.67
CA SER A 56 -8.93 0.59 13.82
C SER A 56 -8.38 -0.80 13.53
N GLY A 57 -7.10 -0.86 13.17
CA GLY A 57 -6.52 -2.10 12.69
C GLY A 57 -5.01 -2.14 12.78
N ALA A 58 -4.40 -3.02 11.99
CA ALA A 58 -2.96 -3.13 11.86
C ALA A 58 -2.55 -3.57 10.45
N LEU A 59 -1.34 -3.15 10.06
CA LEU A 59 -0.59 -3.76 8.97
C LEU A 59 0.16 -4.97 9.51
N ILE A 60 0.05 -6.10 8.82
CA ILE A 60 0.69 -7.36 9.19
C ILE A 60 1.49 -7.84 7.97
N VAL A 61 2.77 -8.12 8.15
CA VAL A 61 3.63 -8.68 7.09
C VAL A 61 4.13 -10.03 7.55
N LYS A 62 3.67 -11.09 6.90
CA LYS A 62 3.98 -12.47 7.29
C LYS A 62 3.98 -13.38 6.07
N ASP A 63 4.88 -14.36 6.03
CA ASP A 63 4.91 -15.42 5.01
C ASP A 63 4.85 -14.90 3.55
N GLY A 64 5.54 -13.79 3.27
CA GLY A 64 5.61 -13.20 1.94
C GLY A 64 4.39 -12.38 1.52
N VAL A 65 3.40 -12.18 2.41
CA VAL A 65 2.23 -11.33 2.17
C VAL A 65 2.16 -10.15 3.11
N LEU A 66 1.56 -9.05 2.64
CA LEU A 66 1.09 -7.96 3.47
C LEU A 66 -0.43 -8.05 3.59
N ILE A 67 -0.93 -7.91 4.82
CA ILE A 67 -2.35 -7.92 5.17
C ILE A 67 -2.70 -6.58 5.82
N VAL A 68 -3.73 -5.92 5.29
CA VAL A 68 -4.40 -4.79 5.92
C VAL A 68 -5.61 -5.33 6.66
N PHE A 69 -5.54 -5.41 7.99
CA PHE A 69 -6.62 -5.88 8.84
C PHE A 69 -7.23 -4.71 9.59
N ALA A 70 -8.54 -4.51 9.50
CA ALA A 70 -9.28 -3.47 10.21
C ALA A 70 -10.76 -3.86 10.33
N ASP A 71 -11.47 -3.31 11.32
CA ASP A 71 -12.86 -3.66 11.65
C ASP A 71 -13.12 -5.19 11.74
N GLY A 72 -12.14 -5.95 12.26
CA GLY A 72 -12.28 -7.39 12.45
C GLY A 72 -12.20 -8.24 11.18
N LYS A 73 -11.83 -7.66 10.03
CA LYS A 73 -11.74 -8.35 8.74
C LYS A 73 -10.47 -7.97 7.96
N VAL A 74 -10.10 -8.81 7.01
CA VAL A 74 -9.05 -8.49 6.03
C VAL A 74 -9.65 -7.57 4.97
N LEU A 75 -9.09 -6.37 4.84
CA LEU A 75 -9.53 -5.36 3.86
C LEU A 75 -8.77 -5.44 2.54
N PHE A 76 -7.52 -5.90 2.61
CA PHE A 76 -6.62 -6.04 1.48
C PHE A 76 -5.51 -7.04 1.83
N ARG A 77 -5.19 -7.95 0.91
CA ARG A 77 -4.09 -8.89 1.02
C ARG A 77 -3.30 -8.92 -0.28
N ALA A 78 -1.99 -8.71 -0.21
CA ALA A 78 -1.14 -8.71 -1.39
C ALA A 78 0.16 -9.48 -1.16
N ALA A 79 0.67 -10.12 -2.22
CA ALA A 79 2.00 -10.68 -2.24
C ALA A 79 3.04 -9.54 -2.22
N THR A 80 4.06 -9.65 -1.37
CA THR A 80 5.04 -8.57 -1.15
C THR A 80 5.97 -8.34 -2.33
N ASP A 81 6.08 -9.30 -3.25
CA ASP A 81 6.81 -9.19 -4.52
C ASP A 81 6.08 -8.29 -5.52
N GLU A 82 4.75 -8.40 -5.61
CA GLU A 82 3.89 -7.61 -6.51
C GLU A 82 3.44 -6.26 -5.90
N LEU A 83 3.54 -6.12 -4.58
CA LEU A 83 3.09 -4.94 -3.85
C LEU A 83 3.94 -3.69 -4.15
N GLN A 84 3.32 -2.68 -4.73
CA GLN A 84 3.85 -1.31 -4.71
C GLN A 84 3.48 -0.65 -3.39
N ALA A 85 4.47 -0.12 -2.68
CA ALA A 85 4.29 0.54 -1.39
C ALA A 85 5.06 1.86 -1.37
N SER A 86 4.39 2.92 -0.93
CA SER A 86 4.97 4.28 -0.80
C SER A 86 4.42 4.95 0.44
N GLU A 87 5.27 5.49 1.32
CA GLU A 87 4.80 6.30 2.43
C GLU A 87 4.22 7.63 1.95
N LEU A 88 3.20 8.11 2.66
CA LEU A 88 2.71 9.48 2.49
C LEU A 88 3.82 10.47 2.88
N MET A 89 3.87 11.62 2.24
CA MET A 89 4.84 12.67 2.59
C MET A 89 4.69 13.17 4.04
N SER A 90 3.50 13.05 4.62
CA SER A 90 3.26 13.34 6.04
C SER A 90 3.83 12.29 7.00
N LEU A 91 4.24 11.13 6.49
CA LEU A 91 4.64 9.92 7.23
C LEU A 91 3.51 9.34 8.10
N GLU A 92 2.27 9.77 7.88
CA GLU A 92 1.09 9.32 8.65
C GLU A 92 0.35 8.15 8.01
N GLY A 93 0.92 7.55 6.97
CA GLY A 93 0.32 6.40 6.32
C GLY A 93 1.13 5.87 5.15
N VAL A 94 0.59 4.86 4.51
CA VAL A 94 1.19 4.19 3.35
C VAL A 94 0.15 3.95 2.26
N ILE A 95 0.55 4.22 1.02
CA ILE A 95 -0.19 3.87 -0.19
C ILE A 95 0.27 2.47 -0.62
N LEU A 96 -0.69 1.59 -0.84
CA LEU A 96 -0.49 0.19 -1.21
C LEU A 96 -1.26 -0.11 -2.49
N THR A 97 -0.57 -0.60 -3.52
CA THR A 97 -1.18 -0.99 -4.80
C THR A 97 -0.69 -2.36 -5.22
N ALA A 98 -1.62 -3.31 -5.34
CA ALA A 98 -1.34 -4.66 -5.84
C ALA A 98 -2.66 -5.40 -6.21
N PRO A 99 -2.58 -6.54 -6.89
CA PRO A 99 -3.68 -7.50 -6.96
C PRO A 99 -4.11 -7.94 -5.55
N ASP A 100 -5.38 -7.74 -5.22
CA ASP A 100 -5.90 -8.11 -3.89
C ASP A 100 -6.36 -9.56 -3.86
N ILE A 101 -5.55 -10.40 -3.23
CA ILE A 101 -5.76 -11.85 -3.08
C ILE A 101 -7.04 -12.14 -2.30
N GLU A 102 -7.41 -11.29 -1.33
CA GLU A 102 -8.59 -11.53 -0.49
C GLU A 102 -9.90 -11.33 -1.27
N HIS A 103 -9.94 -10.37 -2.19
CA HIS A 103 -11.17 -9.95 -2.89
C HIS A 103 -11.15 -10.26 -4.40
N GLY A 104 -10.54 -11.38 -4.79
CA GLY A 104 -10.65 -11.91 -6.15
C GLY A 104 -9.60 -11.42 -7.15
N GLY A 105 -8.44 -10.94 -6.67
CA GLY A 105 -7.25 -10.65 -7.48
C GLY A 105 -7.30 -9.35 -8.28
N LYS A 106 -8.29 -8.49 -8.06
CA LYS A 106 -8.38 -7.20 -8.75
C LYS A 106 -7.27 -6.26 -8.28
N LEU A 107 -6.68 -5.50 -9.19
CA LEU A 107 -5.75 -4.43 -8.84
C LEU A 107 -6.50 -3.37 -8.05
N ARG A 108 -6.11 -3.15 -6.78
CA ARG A 108 -6.68 -2.13 -5.90
C ARG A 108 -5.58 -1.21 -5.40
N THR A 109 -5.96 0.02 -5.08
CA THR A 109 -5.10 0.96 -4.36
C THR A 109 -5.78 1.33 -3.05
N VAL A 110 -5.15 0.98 -1.93
CA VAL A 110 -5.60 1.33 -0.59
C VAL A 110 -4.58 2.23 0.09
N VAL A 111 -5.04 3.15 0.92
CA VAL A 111 -4.19 3.98 1.77
C VAL A 111 -4.51 3.68 3.22
N ALA A 112 -3.53 3.16 3.95
CA ALA A 112 -3.65 2.88 5.37
C ALA A 112 -3.05 4.05 6.16
N TYR A 113 -3.89 4.78 6.89
CA TYR A 113 -3.47 5.86 7.77
C TYR A 113 -3.16 5.30 9.15
N TYR A 114 -2.00 5.65 9.70
CA TYR A 114 -1.54 5.18 11.01
C TYR A 114 -2.29 5.89 12.14
N THR A 115 -2.41 5.22 13.29
CA THR A 115 -2.72 5.91 14.54
C THR A 115 -1.51 6.74 14.97
N TYR A 116 -1.77 7.98 15.38
CA TYR A 116 -0.75 8.85 15.96
C TYR A 116 -0.30 8.26 17.30
N PHE A 117 0.96 7.86 17.40
CA PHE A 117 1.57 7.52 18.67
C PHE A 117 2.12 8.82 19.30
N MET A 118 1.41 9.39 20.27
CA MET A 118 2.08 10.20 21.29
C MET A 118 2.95 9.23 22.08
N LYS A 119 4.27 9.33 21.91
CA LYS A 119 5.23 8.59 22.71
C LYS A 119 5.41 9.27 24.07
#